data_AF-A0A183K1P7-F1
#
_entry.id   AF-A0A183K1P7-F1
#
_cell.length_a   1.000
_cell.length_b   1.000
_cell.length_c   1.000
_cell.angle_alpha   90.00
_cell.angle_beta   90.00
_cell.angle_gamma   90.00
#
_symmetry.space_group_name_H-M   'P 1'
#
loop_
_entity.id
_entity.type
_entity.pdbx_description
1 polymer ?
#
loop_
_entity_poly.entity_id
_entity_poly.type
_entity_poly.pdbx_seq_one_letter_code
_entity_poly.pdbx_strand_id
1 'polypeptide(L)' 'MVIGDTALPHKPTWVSPDHTTGNQIDHICINKQFRRSMEDMRIKRTDIPSDHHLVVAKIKVKLKNH' A
#
# COMPACT_ATOMS: atom_id res chain seq x y z
N MET A 1 -4.10 -9.04 12.33
CA MET A 1 -3.68 -8.46 11.05
C MET A 1 -3.76 -6.94 11.19
N VAL A 2 -2.77 -6.20 10.68
CA VAL A 2 -2.83 -4.74 10.53
C VAL A 2 -2.76 -4.46 9.04
N ILE A 3 -3.68 -3.65 8.54
CA ILE A 3 -3.72 -3.23 7.14
C ILE A 3 -2.99 -1.88 7.07
N GLY A 4 -1.96 -1.79 6.24
CA GLY A 4 -1.06 -0.63 6.23
C GLY A 4 -1.66 0.62 5.58
N ASP A 5 -2.61 0.42 4.68
CA ASP A 5 -3.31 1.43 3.90
C ASP A 5 -4.07 2.47 4.77
N THR A 6 -4.46 2.08 5.99
CA THR A 6 -5.08 2.94 7.00
C THR A 6 -4.13 4.05 7.46
N ALA A 7 -2.81 3.86 7.29
CA ALA A 7 -1.80 4.88 7.61
C ALA A 7 -1.63 5.94 6.51
N LEU A 8 -2.22 5.72 5.33
CA LEU A 8 -2.21 6.70 4.25
C LEU A 8 -3.49 7.55 4.29
N PRO A 9 -3.42 8.86 3.97
CA PRO A 9 -4.60 9.65 3.66
C PRO A 9 -5.43 8.94 2.58
N HIS A 10 -6.76 9.13 2.55
CA HIS A 10 -7.72 8.55 1.59
C HIS A 10 -7.36 8.80 0.12
N LYS A 11 -6.29 8.16 -0.35
CA LYS A 11 -5.75 8.24 -1.70
C LYS A 11 -6.10 6.93 -2.40
N PRO A 12 -6.66 7.01 -3.62
CA PRO A 12 -7.08 5.83 -4.34
C PRO A 12 -5.86 5.02 -4.81
N THR A 13 -5.92 3.71 -4.61
CA THR A 13 -4.99 2.75 -5.22
C THR A 13 -5.48 2.30 -6.59
N TRP A 14 -6.75 2.55 -6.89
CA TRP A 14 -7.36 2.31 -8.19
C TRP A 14 -8.22 3.50 -8.60
N VAL A 15 -8.18 3.86 -9.87
CA VAL A 15 -8.96 4.95 -10.47
C VAL A 15 -9.69 4.42 -11.69
N SER A 16 -10.99 4.71 -11.80
CA SER A 16 -11.80 4.31 -12.94
C SER A 16 -11.24 4.87 -14.26
N PRO A 17 -11.46 4.19 -15.40
CA PRO A 17 -10.93 4.65 -16.70
C PRO A 17 -11.38 6.05 -17.12
N ASP A 18 -12.52 6.52 -16.62
CA ASP A 18 -13.06 7.87 -16.85
C ASP A 18 -12.49 8.93 -15.88
N HIS A 19 -11.59 8.53 -14.98
CA HIS A 19 -10.97 9.36 -13.94
C HIS A 19 -11.95 10.05 -12.98
N THR A 20 -13.19 9.57 -12.87
CA THR A 20 -14.22 10.17 -12.00
C THR A 20 -14.27 9.54 -10.62
N THR A 21 -13.91 8.26 -10.51
CA THR A 21 -14.04 7.45 -9.30
C THR A 21 -12.69 6.90 -8.88
N GLY A 22 -12.37 6.97 -7.59
CA GLY A 22 -11.16 6.38 -7.04
C GLY A 22 -11.48 5.57 -5.78
N ASN A 23 -10.90 4.37 -5.68
CA ASN A 23 -11.07 3.47 -4.53
C ASN A 23 -9.71 3.01 -3.98
N GLN A 24 -9.70 2.61 -2.70
CA GLN A 24 -8.56 1.97 -2.03
C GLN A 24 -8.85 0.46 -1.95
N ILE A 25 -8.45 -0.27 -2.98
CA ILE A 25 -8.71 -1.72 -3.11
C ILE A 25 -7.45 -2.58 -2.93
N ASP A 26 -6.29 -1.95 -2.91
CA ASP A 26 -4.99 -2.60 -2.75
C ASP A 26 -4.45 -2.39 -1.34
N HIS A 27 -4.05 -3.49 -0.69
CA HIS A 27 -3.66 -3.48 0.72
C HIS A 27 -2.38 -4.28 0.95
N ILE A 28 -1.51 -3.76 1.82
CA ILE A 28 -0.37 -4.51 2.37
C ILE A 28 -0.71 -4.88 3.81
N CYS A 29 -0.75 -6.19 4.09
CA CYS A 29 -1.08 -6.72 5.41
C CYS A 29 0.18 -7.18 6.14
N ILE A 30 0.29 -6.80 7.42
CA ILE A 30 1.36 -7.27 8.32
C ILE A 30 0.77 -7.86 9.60
N ASN A 31 1.48 -8.83 10.20
CA ASN A 31 1.09 -9.35 11.51
C ASN A 31 1.11 -8.19 12.55
N LYS A 32 0.11 -8.17 13.43
CA LYS A 32 -0.04 -7.14 14.48
C LYS A 32 1.21 -7.01 15.35
N GLN A 33 1.94 -8.09 15.59
CA GLN A 33 3.20 -8.08 16.34
C GLN A 33 4.28 -7.24 15.65
N PHE A 34 4.31 -7.23 14.32
CA PHE A 34 5.29 -6.47 13.52
C PHE A 34 4.73 -5.13 13.04
N ARG A 35 3.58 -4.65 13.55
CA ARG A 35 2.98 -3.40 13.04
C ARG A 35 3.93 -2.18 13.09
N ARG A 36 4.85 -2.15 14.06
CA ARG A 36 5.83 -1.08 14.25
C ARG A 36 7.07 -1.20 13.35
N SER A 37 7.22 -2.30 12.62
CA SER A 37 8.34 -2.47 11.69
C SER A 37 8.09 -1.82 10.33
N MET A 38 6.86 -1.37 10.06
CA MET A 38 6.54 -0.61 8.85
C MET A 38 6.98 0.84 9.06
N GLU A 39 8.07 1.24 8.40
CA GLU A 39 8.70 2.55 8.58
C GLU A 39 8.06 3.61 7.70
N ASP A 40 7.62 3.22 6.50
CA ASP A 40 7.09 4.14 5.50
C ASP A 40 6.13 3.40 4.58
N MET A 41 5.12 4.11 4.08
CA MET A 41 4.18 3.61 3.10
C MET A 41 3.86 4.71 2.11
N ARG A 42 3.76 4.38 0.82
CA ARG A 42 3.51 5.35 -0.25
C ARG A 42 2.65 4.72 -1.33
N ILE A 43 1.80 5.55 -1.92
CA ILE A 43 1.13 5.27 -3.19
C ILE A 43 1.92 6.00 -4.28
N LYS A 44 2.33 5.28 -5.32
CA LYS A 44 3.12 5.81 -6.44
C LYS A 44 2.35 5.64 -7.75
N ARG A 45 2.21 6.73 -8.50
CA ARG A 45 1.73 6.67 -9.89
C ARG A 45 2.83 6.07 -10.76
N THR A 46 2.45 5.07 -11.55
CA THR A 46 3.35 4.41 -12.50
C THR A 46 3.36 5.19 -13.81
N ASP A 47 4.44 5.05 -14.59
CA ASP A 47 4.56 5.67 -15.91
C ASP A 47 3.80 4.89 -16.99
N ILE A 48 3.26 3.71 -16.62
CA ILE A 48 2.41 2.88 -17.45
C ILE A 48 0.96 3.32 -17.22
N PRO A 49 0.11 3.43 -18.26
CA PRO A 49 -1.30 3.78 -18.12
C PRO A 49 -2.11 2.59 -17.56
N SER A 50 -1.89 2.25 -16.30
CA SER A 50 -2.75 1.37 -15.52
C SER A 50 -3.75 2.21 -14.73
N ASP A 51 -4.94 1.67 -14.56
CA ASP A 51 -5.95 2.11 -13.61
C ASP A 51 -5.50 1.95 -12.14
N HIS A 52 -4.43 1.19 -11.87
CA HIS A 52 -3.86 1.02 -10.54
C HIS A 52 -2.64 1.91 -10.27
N HIS A 53 -2.58 2.44 -9.06
CA HIS A 53 -1.40 3.02 -8.45
C HIS A 53 -0.67 1.98 -7.59
N LEU A 54 0.67 2.01 -7.64
CA LEU A 54 1.47 1.08 -6.88
C LEU A 54 1.45 1.43 -5.38
N VAL A 55 1.18 0.44 -4.54
CA VAL A 55 1.32 0.55 -3.09
C VAL A 55 2.69 0.00 -2.68
N VAL A 56 3.51 0.83 -2.03
CA VAL A 56 4.87 0.48 -1.60
C VAL A 56 4.98 0.65 -0.09
N ALA A 57 5.52 -0.35 0.60
CA ALA A 57 5.84 -0.28 2.02
C ALA A 57 7.33 -0.55 2.25
N LYS A 58 7.96 0.26 3.10
CA LYS A 58 9.29 0.01 3.64
C LYS A 58 9.16 -0.66 5.00
N ILE A 59 9.71 -1.87 5.13
CA ILE A 59 9.57 -2.69 6.33
C ILE A 59 10.95 -3.11 6.84
N LYS A 60 11.21 -2.90 8.13
CA LYS A 60 12.44 -3.32 8.82
C LYS A 60 12.19 -4.53 9.70
N VAL A 61 12.44 -5.72 9.16
CA VAL A 61 12.31 -7.00 9.89
C VAL A 61 13.56 -7.85 9.71
N LYS A 62 13.84 -8.71 10.71
CA LYS A 62 14.88 -9.74 10.59
C LYS A 62 14.24 -11.01 10.02
N LEU A 63 14.71 -11.44 8.86
CA LEU A 63 14.30 -12.72 8.29
C LEU A 63 14.98 -13.86 9.04
N LYS A 64 14.29 -15.00 9.16
CA LYS A 64 14.94 -16.23 9.62
C LYS A 64 15.75 -16.79 8.45
N ASN A 65 16.98 -17.19 8.72
CA ASN A 65 17.71 -18.05 7.81
C ASN A 65 17.19 -19.48 8.00
N HIS A 66 17.02 -20.19 6.89
CA HIS A 66 16.73 -21.63 6.90
C HIS A 66 18.02 -22.41 7.16
#